data_AF-A0A238KTP3-F1
#
_entry.id   AF-A0A238KTP3-F1
#
_cell.length_a   1.000
_cell.length_b   1.000
_cell.length_c   1.000
_cell.angle_alpha   90.00
_cell.angle_beta   90.00
_cell.angle_gamma   90.00
#
_symmetry.space_group_name_H-M   'P 1'
#
loop_
_entity.id
_entity.type
_entity.pdbx_description
1 polymer ?
#
loop_
_entity_poly.entity_id
_entity_poly.type
_entity_poly.pdbx_seq_one_letter_code
_entity_poly.pdbx_strand_id
1 'polypeptide(L)'
;MTDPTFTDAEFERFLKDISVAFMRPEFTLWRRRLLLPFSMVTADGPVTLHTDADVARNFALYLKACEAMGLNLVHREPMGIEQCPDGTVLATYRTHLMHNATRLADPYTSTALLHPCPDGWRMSAILNARGHHTWTGRPPTNSGE
;
A
#
# COMPACT_ATOMS: atom_id res chain seq x y z
N MET A 1 15.42 26.39 -7.84
CA MET A 1 15.38 25.16 -7.01
C MET A 1 15.14 24.03 -7.98
N THR A 2 15.96 22.98 -7.94
CA THR A 2 15.74 21.78 -8.75
C THR A 2 14.60 21.00 -8.10
N ASP A 3 13.54 20.70 -8.85
CA ASP A 3 12.48 19.84 -8.35
C ASP A 3 13.07 18.47 -7.96
N PRO A 4 12.66 17.90 -6.82
CA PRO A 4 13.19 16.60 -6.40
C PRO A 4 12.83 15.55 -7.44
N THR A 5 13.84 14.88 -8.00
CA THR A 5 13.63 13.75 -8.92
C THR A 5 13.45 12.46 -8.13
N PHE A 6 12.32 11.78 -8.28
CA PHE A 6 12.13 10.43 -7.75
C PHE A 6 12.99 9.41 -8.53
N THR A 7 14.07 8.95 -7.91
CA THR A 7 15.01 7.99 -8.53
C THR A 7 14.65 6.54 -8.17
N ASP A 8 15.23 5.57 -8.89
CA ASP A 8 15.07 4.14 -8.60
C ASP A 8 15.45 3.79 -7.15
N ALA A 9 16.54 4.39 -6.62
CA ALA A 9 16.96 4.19 -5.24
C ALA A 9 15.95 4.77 -4.23
N GLU A 10 15.25 5.85 -4.59
CA GLU A 10 14.14 6.37 -3.78
C GLU A 10 12.93 5.45 -3.83
N PHE A 11 12.66 4.87 -5.00
CA PHE A 11 11.56 3.95 -5.20
C PHE A 11 11.77 2.66 -4.41
N GLU A 12 12.94 2.04 -4.48
CA GLU A 12 13.27 0.86 -3.68
C GLU A 12 13.13 1.12 -2.18
N ARG A 13 13.62 2.28 -1.71
CA ARG A 13 13.50 2.69 -0.31
C ARG A 13 12.03 2.91 0.09
N PHE A 14 11.24 3.54 -0.77
CA PHE A 14 9.81 3.72 -0.56
C PHE A 14 9.09 2.36 -0.45
N LEU A 15 9.34 1.45 -1.40
CA LEU A 15 8.77 0.10 -1.42
C LEU A 15 9.17 -0.71 -0.19
N LYS A 16 10.42 -0.61 0.24
CA LYS A 16 10.91 -1.25 1.47
C LYS A 16 10.15 -0.73 2.68
N ASP A 17 10.02 0.58 2.83
CA ASP A 17 9.31 1.20 3.97
C ASP A 17 7.86 0.71 4.07
N ILE A 18 7.11 0.77 2.97
CA ILE A 18 5.71 0.34 2.95
C ILE A 18 5.55 -1.18 3.08
N SER A 19 6.62 -1.96 2.92
CA SER A 19 6.60 -3.42 3.11
C SER A 19 6.94 -3.77 4.55
N VAL A 20 7.99 -3.17 5.10
CA VAL A 20 8.41 -3.36 6.49
C VAL A 20 7.30 -2.97 7.46
N ALA A 21 6.54 -1.91 7.17
CA ALA A 21 5.45 -1.45 8.03
C ALA A 21 4.43 -2.54 8.38
N PHE A 22 4.21 -3.54 7.51
CA PHE A 22 3.28 -4.64 7.78
C PHE A 22 3.95 -5.87 8.37
N MET A 23 5.26 -6.07 8.10
CA MET A 23 6.02 -7.23 8.60
C MET A 23 6.52 -7.02 10.03
N ARG A 24 6.79 -5.76 10.37
CA ARG A 24 6.97 -5.27 11.73
C ARG A 24 5.86 -4.26 11.88
N PRO A 25 4.76 -4.54 12.60
CA PRO A 25 3.54 -3.72 12.61
C PRO A 25 3.80 -2.30 13.14
N GLU A 26 4.34 -1.46 12.27
CA GLU A 26 4.91 -0.14 12.54
C GLU A 26 3.99 0.91 11.92
N PHE A 27 2.91 1.23 12.63
CA PHE A 27 1.91 2.17 12.15
C PHE A 27 2.51 3.53 11.77
N THR A 28 3.47 4.03 12.56
CA THR A 28 4.16 5.31 12.28
C THR A 28 4.92 5.28 10.94
N LEU A 29 5.54 4.14 10.61
CA LEU A 29 6.25 3.93 9.34
C LEU A 29 5.28 3.91 8.16
N TRP A 30 4.11 3.29 8.32
CA TRP A 30 3.05 3.37 7.32
C TRP A 30 2.54 4.80 7.16
N ARG A 31 2.18 5.43 8.29
CA ARG A 31 1.55 6.74 8.32
C ARG A 31 2.42 7.85 7.73
N ARG A 32 3.74 7.83 7.97
CA ARG A 32 4.67 8.84 7.40
C ARG A 32 4.72 8.82 5.87
N ARG A 33 4.33 7.70 5.25
CA ARG A 33 4.28 7.55 3.80
C ARG A 33 2.95 7.99 3.19
N LEU A 34 1.96 8.39 3.98
CA LEU A 34 0.65 8.79 3.48
C LEU A 34 0.44 10.30 3.49
N LEU A 35 -0.22 10.78 2.44
CA LEU A 35 -0.86 12.08 2.37
C LEU A 35 -2.37 11.87 2.47
N LEU A 36 -3.03 12.57 3.40
CA LEU A 36 -4.47 12.49 3.59
C LEU A 36 -5.19 13.60 2.82
N PRO A 37 -6.36 13.33 2.21
CA PRO A 37 -7.04 12.03 2.17
C PRO A 37 -6.28 11.01 1.31
N PHE A 38 -6.17 9.78 1.80
CA PHE A 38 -5.50 8.67 1.12
C PHE A 38 -6.53 7.72 0.51
N SER A 39 -6.42 7.43 -0.78
CA SER A 39 -7.38 6.58 -1.49
C SER A 39 -6.76 5.28 -2.00
N MET A 40 -7.46 4.17 -1.81
CA MET A 40 -7.12 2.88 -2.40
C MET A 40 -8.24 2.45 -3.31
N VAL A 41 -7.96 2.30 -4.60
CA VAL A 41 -8.90 1.70 -5.54
C VAL A 41 -8.75 0.19 -5.46
N THR A 42 -9.74 -0.48 -4.88
CA THR A 42 -9.76 -1.94 -4.73
C THR A 42 -10.78 -2.59 -5.65
N ALA A 43 -10.76 -3.93 -5.76
CA ALA A 43 -11.76 -4.68 -6.50
C ALA A 43 -13.19 -4.45 -5.99
N ASP A 44 -13.35 -4.18 -4.69
CA ASP A 44 -14.64 -3.92 -4.04
C ASP A 44 -15.06 -2.43 -4.12
N GLY A 45 -14.25 -1.61 -4.80
CA GLY A 45 -14.46 -0.17 -4.93
C GLY A 45 -13.38 0.67 -4.21
N PRO A 46 -13.49 2.00 -4.31
CA PRO A 46 -12.57 2.91 -3.66
C PRO A 46 -12.78 2.95 -2.14
N VAL A 47 -11.68 2.92 -1.40
CA VAL A 47 -11.63 3.18 0.05
C VAL A 47 -10.85 4.47 0.25
N THR A 48 -11.46 5.49 0.87
CA THR A 48 -10.77 6.75 1.20
C THR A 48 -10.64 6.88 2.72
N LEU A 49 -9.42 7.16 3.17
CA LEU A 49 -9.07 7.37 4.56
C LEU A 49 -8.82 8.87 4.75
N HIS A 50 -9.60 9.52 5.61
CA HIS A 50 -9.55 10.97 5.79
C HIS A 50 -8.74 11.39 7.03
N THR A 51 -8.67 10.51 8.02
CA THR A 51 -8.05 10.79 9.32
C THR A 51 -7.05 9.72 9.71
N ASP A 52 -6.14 10.06 10.62
CA ASP A 52 -5.19 9.09 11.21
C ASP A 52 -5.92 7.91 11.86
N ALA A 53 -7.11 8.14 12.44
CA ALA A 53 -7.95 7.09 12.98
C ALA A 53 -8.46 6.13 11.90
N ASP A 54 -8.81 6.63 10.71
CA ASP A 54 -9.20 5.79 9.57
C ASP A 54 -8.02 4.94 9.11
N VAL A 55 -6.82 5.54 9.02
CA VAL A 55 -5.58 4.82 8.69
C VAL A 55 -5.29 3.74 9.72
N ALA A 56 -5.40 4.04 11.01
CA ALA A 56 -5.13 3.07 12.08
C ALA A 56 -6.10 1.89 12.01
N ARG A 57 -7.40 2.15 11.80
CA ARG A 57 -8.41 1.08 11.64
C ARG A 57 -8.13 0.23 10.41
N ASN A 58 -7.85 0.85 9.27
CA ASN A 58 -7.55 0.12 8.03
C ASN A 58 -6.25 -0.70 8.15
N PHE A 59 -5.22 -0.14 8.76
CA PHE A 59 -3.96 -0.82 9.01
C PHE A 59 -4.14 -2.05 9.91
N ALA A 60 -4.92 -1.93 10.99
CA ALA A 60 -5.24 -3.07 11.86
C ALA A 60 -6.01 -4.18 11.12
N LEU A 61 -6.92 -3.83 10.21
CA LEU A 61 -7.63 -4.80 9.37
C LEU A 61 -6.68 -5.54 8.42
N TYR A 62 -5.71 -4.82 7.85
CA TYR A 62 -4.69 -5.44 7.01
C TYR A 62 -3.79 -6.39 7.81
N LEU A 63 -3.38 -6.03 9.03
CA LEU A 63 -2.59 -6.91 9.89
C LEU A 63 -3.35 -8.20 10.24
N LYS A 64 -4.65 -8.11 10.57
CA LYS A 64 -5.50 -9.28 10.79
C LYS A 64 -5.58 -10.18 9.55
N ALA A 65 -5.66 -9.59 8.36
CA ALA A 65 -5.65 -10.34 7.12
C ALA A 65 -4.29 -11.03 6.88
N CYS A 66 -3.17 -10.35 7.17
CA CYS A 66 -1.84 -10.96 7.13
C CYS A 66 -1.75 -12.18 8.05
N GLU A 67 -2.21 -12.04 9.29
CA GLU A 67 -2.24 -13.13 10.28
C GLU A 67 -3.09 -14.31 9.81
N ALA A 68 -4.33 -14.05 9.35
CA ALA A 68 -5.25 -15.08 8.87
C ALA A 68 -4.70 -15.88 7.67
N MET A 69 -3.94 -15.23 6.79
CA MET A 69 -3.30 -15.90 5.65
C MET A 69 -1.96 -16.57 6.01
N GLY A 70 -1.46 -16.39 7.24
CA GLY A 70 -0.10 -16.79 7.62
C GLY A 70 0.98 -16.04 6.84
N LEU A 71 0.70 -14.83 6.37
CA LEU A 71 1.64 -14.01 5.60
C LEU A 71 2.83 -13.61 6.48
N ASN A 72 4.04 -13.96 6.06
CA ASN A 72 5.27 -13.56 6.77
C ASN A 72 6.24 -12.72 5.94
N LEU A 73 5.92 -12.50 4.65
CA LEU A 73 6.67 -11.61 3.79
C LEU A 73 5.75 -10.94 2.76
N VAL A 74 5.84 -9.61 2.70
CA VAL A 74 5.37 -8.78 1.58
C VAL A 74 6.59 -8.29 0.84
N HIS A 75 6.77 -8.75 -0.40
CA HIS A 75 7.82 -8.27 -1.28
C HIS A 75 7.20 -7.41 -2.38
N ARG A 76 7.80 -6.25 -2.65
CA ARG A 76 7.36 -5.36 -3.73
C ARG A 76 8.52 -5.12 -4.68
N GLU A 77 8.29 -5.42 -5.94
CA GLU A 77 9.25 -5.28 -7.03
C GLU A 77 8.93 -3.98 -7.80
N PRO A 78 9.89 -3.06 -7.97
CA PRO A 78 9.68 -1.86 -8.77
C PRO A 78 9.48 -2.23 -10.24
N MET A 79 8.52 -1.60 -10.90
CA MET A 79 8.18 -1.88 -12.31
C MET A 79 8.34 -0.67 -13.22
N GLY A 80 8.12 0.53 -12.71
CA GLY A 80 8.34 1.76 -13.47
C GLY A 80 8.03 3.02 -12.67
N ILE A 81 8.66 4.11 -13.10
CA ILE A 81 8.48 5.46 -12.57
C ILE A 81 8.07 6.34 -13.74
N GLU A 82 6.94 7.03 -13.62
CA GLU A 82 6.52 8.07 -14.56
C GLU A 82 6.46 9.41 -13.80
N GLN A 83 7.25 10.37 -14.26
CA GLN A 83 7.30 11.73 -13.73
C GLN A 83 6.19 12.56 -14.39
N CYS A 84 5.36 13.21 -13.58
CA CYS A 84 4.30 14.08 -14.08
C CYS A 84 4.79 15.55 -14.14
N PRO A 85 4.26 16.38 -15.06
CA PRO A 85 4.66 17.78 -15.20
C PRO A 85 4.42 18.65 -13.95
N ASP A 86 3.54 18.22 -13.05
CA ASP A 86 3.23 18.89 -11.79
C ASP A 86 4.15 18.48 -10.63
N GLY A 87 5.18 17.69 -10.91
CA GLY A 87 6.14 17.18 -9.92
C GLY A 87 5.65 15.95 -9.16
N THR A 88 4.44 15.45 -9.42
CA THR A 88 3.98 14.16 -8.89
C THR A 88 4.59 12.99 -9.67
N VAL A 89 4.48 11.79 -9.09
CA VAL A 89 5.03 10.57 -9.68
C VAL A 89 4.03 9.43 -9.64
N LEU A 90 3.86 8.74 -10.76
CA LEU A 90 3.21 7.44 -10.80
C LEU A 90 4.27 6.34 -10.68
N ALA A 91 4.26 5.67 -9.53
CA ALA A 91 5.21 4.62 -9.20
C ALA A 91 4.53 3.25 -9.25
N THR A 92 4.84 2.44 -10.25
CA THR A 92 4.22 1.13 -10.48
C THR A 92 5.10 0.02 -9.93
N TYR A 93 4.50 -0.89 -9.16
CA TYR A 93 5.20 -2.01 -8.54
C TYR A 93 4.33 -3.27 -8.52
N ARG A 94 4.98 -4.42 -8.45
CA ARG A 94 4.33 -5.73 -8.32
C ARG A 94 4.45 -6.24 -6.89
N THR A 95 3.34 -6.61 -6.29
CA THR A 95 3.30 -7.12 -4.91
C THR A 95 3.24 -8.63 -4.89
N HIS A 96 4.14 -9.24 -4.12
CA HIS A 96 4.19 -10.67 -3.83
C HIS A 96 3.85 -10.89 -2.35
N LEU A 97 2.85 -11.74 -2.10
CA LEU A 97 2.42 -12.15 -0.77
C LEU A 97 2.96 -13.57 -0.51
N MET A 98 3.77 -13.75 0.54
CA MET A 98 4.54 -14.96 0.75
C MET A 98 4.50 -15.50 2.19
N HIS A 99 4.63 -16.83 2.30
CA HIS A 99 4.90 -17.58 3.52
C HIS A 99 6.10 -18.51 3.27
N ASN A 100 7.21 -18.34 4.00
CA ASN A 100 8.42 -19.21 3.90
C ASN A 100 8.84 -19.51 2.44
N ALA A 101 9.01 -18.48 1.63
CA ALA A 101 9.32 -18.56 0.19
C ALA A 101 8.24 -19.16 -0.73
N THR A 102 7.11 -19.63 -0.19
CA THR A 102 5.93 -19.99 -0.97
C THR A 102 5.05 -18.78 -1.20
N ARG A 103 4.56 -18.61 -2.42
CA ARG A 103 3.60 -17.56 -2.77
C ARG A 103 2.20 -17.97 -2.31
N LEU A 104 1.52 -17.11 -1.56
CA LEU A 104 0.18 -17.37 -1.03
C LEU A 104 -0.94 -17.01 -2.02
N ALA A 105 -0.69 -16.08 -2.94
CA ALA A 105 -1.63 -15.66 -3.97
C ALA A 105 -0.89 -15.11 -5.20
N ASP A 106 -1.55 -15.08 -6.36
CA ASP A 106 -0.96 -14.48 -7.55
C ASP A 106 -0.49 -13.04 -7.30
N PRO A 107 0.69 -12.65 -7.82
CA PRO A 107 1.18 -11.30 -7.70
C PRO A 107 0.24 -10.35 -8.44
N TYR A 108 0.12 -9.15 -7.92
CA TYR A 108 -0.71 -8.11 -8.51
C TYR A 108 0.07 -6.82 -8.63
N THR A 109 -0.21 -6.08 -9.69
CA THR A 109 0.41 -4.79 -9.97
C THR A 109 -0.42 -3.68 -9.35
N SER A 110 0.24 -2.74 -8.69
CA SER A 110 -0.36 -1.53 -8.15
C SER A 110 0.44 -0.31 -8.61
N THR A 111 -0.23 0.83 -8.72
CA THR A 111 0.41 2.11 -9.02
C THR A 111 0.11 3.08 -7.90
N ALA A 112 1.14 3.64 -7.28
CA ALA A 112 1.00 4.69 -6.28
C ALA A 112 1.17 6.07 -6.92
N LEU A 113 0.30 7.01 -6.54
CA LEU A 113 0.48 8.43 -6.84
C LEU A 113 1.26 9.07 -5.70
N LEU A 114 2.50 9.49 -5.99
CA LEU A 114 3.43 10.08 -5.03
C LEU A 114 3.55 11.59 -5.21
N HIS A 115 3.70 12.26 -4.08
CA HIS A 115 3.88 13.71 -3.98
C HIS A 115 5.20 14.00 -3.30
N PRO A 116 5.98 14.97 -3.81
CA PRO A 116 7.15 15.46 -3.10
C PRO A 116 6.68 16.22 -1.85
N CYS A 117 7.23 15.90 -0.69
CA CYS A 117 7.03 16.63 0.56
C CYS A 117 8.40 17.00 1.17
N PRO A 118 8.46 17.99 2.10
CA PRO A 118 9.72 18.40 2.72
C PRO A 118 10.48 17.27 3.42
N ASP A 119 9.77 16.23 3.87
CA ASP A 119 10.32 15.06 4.54
C ASP A 119 10.47 13.82 3.63
N GLY A 120 10.33 14.02 2.32
CA GLY A 120 10.43 13.01 1.28
C GLY A 120 9.10 12.69 0.61
N TRP A 121 9.04 11.57 -0.09
CA TRP A 121 7.87 11.21 -0.90
C TRP A 121 6.77 10.55 -0.08
N ARG A 122 5.53 11.00 -0.30
CA ARG A 122 4.31 10.49 0.31
C ARG A 122 3.27 10.15 -0.75
N MET A 123 2.47 9.12 -0.53
CA MET A 123 1.42 8.71 -1.46
C MET A 123 0.05 9.23 -1.03
N SER A 124 -0.73 9.72 -2.00
CA SER A 124 -2.14 10.08 -1.80
C SER A 124 -3.10 9.03 -2.35
N ALA A 125 -2.62 8.16 -3.23
CA ALA A 125 -3.46 7.10 -3.79
C ALA A 125 -2.67 5.83 -4.15
N ILE A 126 -3.34 4.69 -4.11
CA ILE A 126 -2.91 3.44 -4.75
C ILE A 126 -4.03 2.96 -5.66
N LEU A 127 -3.72 2.79 -6.93
CA LEU A 127 -4.57 2.16 -7.94
C LEU A 127 -4.30 0.65 -7.96
N ASN A 128 -5.35 -0.14 -8.20
CA ASN A 128 -5.28 -1.61 -8.19
C ASN A 128 -4.69 -2.16 -6.88
N ALA A 129 -5.10 -1.57 -5.76
CA ALA A 129 -4.84 -2.12 -4.45
C ALA A 129 -5.70 -3.38 -4.26
N ARG A 130 -5.19 -4.38 -3.55
CA ARG A 130 -6.04 -5.45 -3.03
C ARG A 130 -6.55 -5.07 -1.64
N GLY A 131 -7.87 -4.99 -1.50
CA GLY A 131 -8.53 -4.72 -0.22
C GLY A 131 -8.44 -5.93 0.71
N HIS A 132 -8.38 -5.68 2.03
CA HIS A 132 -8.33 -6.75 3.05
C HIS A 132 -9.59 -7.64 3.02
N HIS A 133 -10.74 -7.13 2.54
CA HIS A 133 -11.98 -7.90 2.40
C HIS A 133 -11.86 -9.09 1.44
N THR A 134 -11.04 -8.97 0.40
CA THR A 134 -10.75 -10.09 -0.51
C THR A 134 -9.85 -11.16 0.14
N TRP A 135 -9.20 -10.86 1.27
CA TRP A 135 -8.19 -11.73 1.90
C TRP A 135 -8.72 -12.51 3.10
N THR A 136 -9.70 -11.95 3.80
CA THR A 136 -10.30 -12.57 5.00
C THR A 136 -11.36 -13.63 4.69
N GLY A 137 -11.65 -13.90 3.41
CA GLY A 137 -12.89 -14.56 3.02
C GLY A 137 -14.10 -13.64 3.29
N ARG A 138 -15.20 -13.87 2.56
CA ARG A 138 -16.44 -13.07 2.73
C ARG A 138 -16.82 -13.01 4.21
N PRO A 139 -17.21 -11.84 4.75
CA PRO A 139 -17.89 -11.82 6.05
C PRO A 139 -19.15 -12.71 5.96
N PRO A 140 -19.58 -13.36 7.06
CA PRO A 140 -20.79 -14.16 7.02
C PRO A 140 -21.93 -13.30 6.47
N THR A 141 -22.66 -13.86 5.53
CA THR A 141 -23.95 -13.31 5.10
C THR A 141 -24.79 -13.12 6.35
N ASN A 142 -25.10 -11.87 6.70
CA ASN A 142 -26.25 -11.60 7.54
C ASN A 142 -27.48 -11.98 6.71
N SER A 143 -27.84 -13.27 6.75
CA SER A 143 -29.19 -13.72 6.44
C SER A 143 -30.09 -13.21 7.57
N GLY A 144 -30.52 -11.96 7.43
CA GLY A 144 -31.71 -11.45 8.11
C GLY A 144 -32.92 -11.76 7.22
N GLU A 145 -33.45 -12.97 7.36
CA GLU A 145 -34.90 -13.17 7.32
C GLU A 145 -35.47 -12.86 8.72
#